data_AF-A0A8H3GHQ2-F1
#
_entry.id   AF-A0A8H3GHQ2-F1
#
_cell.length_a   1.000
_cell.length_b   1.000
_cell.length_c   1.000
_cell.angle_alpha   90.00
_cell.angle_beta   90.00
_cell.angle_gamma   90.00
#
_symmetry.space_group_name_H-M   'P 1'
#
loop_
_entity.id
_entity.type
_entity.pdbx_description
1 polymer ?
#
loop_
_entity_poly.entity_id
_entity_poly.type
_entity_poly.pdbx_seq_one_letter_code
_entity_poly.pdbx_strand_id
1 'polypeptide(L)'
;MSDPLAILPGGEKPKKLLADGESVQVSGSSKSKSTYTIKRTDTHYYCSCPAWRNQSGVKVEVRTCKHLKELLGDAYEVARTSSEKPVAKPTDKTRGTKKAGSPPDIKSSAPSRQSTRSTRSSKRKAPDDEEPIEDQEKNDEDEPEASTDDKDVMDAKPDTPAVDRDELAEINGIKPKVYMRDGEERDAKSQTNSSTYKVKRTWDHYYCTCPAWRNQGGVPVNARSCKHIKSILGEEYEAARMKLKNPHGSDPSSSKASRPTKRAKKDSGSSSGTTGCDPAGWWMSEKLDGVRVYYDGKKMWSRLGNPFTPPQEFLDRLPKDVTLDGELFGGRGKFQDTVSVVKTINSPHWQNITFQIFDIPSRGSDPFEERVAYLKKHFQNILQVNVVEQTMCKSKDHLLETLKDVEHEGGEGVMLRQPGSEYEGKRSSSLLKVKTFYDGEAEVVGYEPGKGKHKGVAGALKCLMASGKKFSVGSGLTDKQRRAPPKVGTIVTYRFQELTRDGVPRFPTFVGIAIDKDKPSDPSVPDNHIAGNNDD
;
A
#
# COMPACT_ATOMS: atom_id res chain seq x y z
N MET A 1 41.41 16.53 -29.57
CA MET A 1 40.84 17.20 -28.38
C MET A 1 41.69 16.81 -27.19
N SER A 2 41.98 17.73 -26.26
CA SER A 2 42.70 17.39 -25.02
C SER A 2 41.83 16.53 -24.11
N ASP A 3 42.38 15.41 -23.63
CA ASP A 3 41.70 14.50 -22.71
C ASP A 3 41.43 15.20 -21.35
N PRO A 4 40.16 15.45 -20.97
CA PRO A 4 39.82 16.21 -19.76
C PRO A 4 40.11 15.47 -18.45
N LEU A 5 40.42 14.17 -18.51
CA LEU A 5 40.80 13.36 -17.35
C LEU A 5 42.31 13.11 -17.29
N ALA A 6 43.06 13.37 -18.36
CA ALA A 6 44.52 13.23 -18.35
C ALA A 6 45.23 14.32 -17.53
N ILE A 7 44.70 15.55 -17.57
CA ILE A 7 45.14 16.70 -16.77
C ILE A 7 43.90 17.49 -16.37
N LEU A 8 43.67 17.67 -15.06
CA LEU A 8 42.55 18.48 -14.57
C LEU A 8 42.84 19.99 -14.75
N PRO A 9 41.82 20.88 -14.70
CA PRO A 9 42.03 22.33 -14.81
C PRO A 9 42.99 22.94 -13.77
N GLY A 10 43.19 22.29 -12.62
CA GLY A 10 44.19 22.68 -11.60
C GLY A 10 45.62 22.18 -11.88
N GLY A 11 45.83 21.42 -12.95
CA GLY A 11 47.12 20.83 -13.33
C GLY A 11 47.40 19.46 -12.73
N GLU A 12 46.53 18.93 -11.85
CA GLU A 12 46.71 17.61 -11.27
C GLU A 12 46.58 16.50 -12.31
N LYS A 13 47.47 15.49 -12.21
CA LYS A 13 47.51 14.31 -13.07
C LYS A 13 47.25 13.05 -12.26
N PRO A 14 46.54 12.05 -12.81
CA PRO A 14 46.26 10.82 -12.07
C PRO A 14 47.51 9.94 -11.97
N LYS A 15 47.71 9.32 -10.81
CA LYS A 15 48.80 8.37 -10.53
C LYS A 15 48.85 7.20 -11.52
N LYS A 16 47.70 6.72 -11.98
CA LYS A 16 47.56 5.82 -13.13
C LYS A 16 46.37 6.24 -14.00
N LEU A 17 46.65 6.89 -15.13
CA LEU A 17 45.67 7.11 -16.19
C LEU A 17 45.31 5.77 -16.84
N LEU A 18 44.02 5.51 -17.02
CA LEU A 18 43.52 4.44 -17.89
C LEU A 18 43.19 5.05 -19.27
N ALA A 19 43.22 4.25 -20.33
CA ALA A 19 42.66 4.62 -21.63
C ALA A 19 41.11 4.64 -21.57
N ASP A 20 40.46 5.32 -22.52
CA ASP A 20 39.00 5.26 -22.60
C ASP A 20 38.52 3.82 -22.84
N GLY A 21 37.44 3.44 -22.15
CA GLY A 21 36.90 2.09 -22.14
C GLY A 21 37.69 1.04 -21.34
N GLU A 22 38.95 1.30 -20.98
CA GLU A 22 39.83 0.38 -20.24
C GLU A 22 39.31 0.10 -18.82
N SER A 23 39.53 -1.11 -18.34
CA SER A 23 39.18 -1.53 -16.98
C SER A 23 40.26 -2.35 -16.30
N VAL A 24 40.48 -2.08 -15.01
CA VAL A 24 41.44 -2.77 -14.14
C VAL A 24 40.73 -3.40 -12.94
N GLN A 25 41.17 -4.59 -12.52
CA GLN A 25 40.72 -5.20 -11.26
C GLN A 25 41.60 -4.72 -10.10
N VAL A 26 40.97 -4.42 -8.96
CA VAL A 26 41.61 -4.00 -7.72
C VAL A 26 41.09 -4.83 -6.55
N SER A 27 41.98 -5.19 -5.62
CA SER A 27 41.62 -5.90 -4.40
C SER A 27 40.93 -4.99 -3.40
N GLY A 28 39.85 -5.47 -2.79
CA GLY A 28 39.21 -4.85 -1.65
C GLY A 28 40.01 -4.97 -0.35
N SER A 29 39.42 -4.47 0.74
CA SER A 29 40.01 -4.54 2.09
C SER A 29 40.41 -5.96 2.47
N SER A 30 41.57 -6.10 3.13
CA SER A 30 42.27 -7.37 3.42
C SER A 30 41.44 -8.41 4.17
N LYS A 31 40.31 -8.01 4.79
CA LYS A 31 39.39 -8.90 5.51
C LYS A 31 38.39 -9.65 4.61
N SER A 32 38.14 -9.23 3.36
CA SER A 32 37.02 -9.79 2.56
C SER A 32 37.40 -10.51 1.26
N LYS A 33 38.67 -10.49 0.85
CA LYS A 33 39.19 -11.06 -0.44
C LYS A 33 38.39 -10.67 -1.71
N SER A 34 37.54 -9.64 -1.63
CA SER A 34 36.65 -9.25 -2.73
C SER A 34 37.43 -8.47 -3.79
N THR A 35 37.20 -8.74 -5.07
CA THR A 35 37.76 -7.97 -6.18
C THR A 35 36.73 -6.99 -6.73
N TYR A 36 37.18 -5.79 -7.07
CA TYR A 36 36.35 -4.74 -7.67
C TYR A 36 36.96 -4.27 -8.98
N THR A 37 36.12 -3.87 -9.93
CA THR A 37 36.54 -3.40 -11.24
C THR A 37 36.45 -1.88 -11.26
N ILE A 38 37.55 -1.21 -11.59
CA ILE A 38 37.55 0.20 -11.98
C ILE A 38 37.54 0.24 -13.50
N LYS A 39 36.65 1.02 -14.09
CA LYS A 39 36.58 1.26 -15.54
C LYS A 39 36.60 2.76 -15.81
N ARG A 40 37.36 3.17 -16.82
CA ARG A 40 37.30 4.53 -17.34
C ARG A 40 36.25 4.67 -18.45
N THR A 41 35.65 5.85 -18.51
CA THR A 41 34.87 6.37 -19.65
C THR A 41 35.49 7.69 -20.13
N ASP A 42 34.97 8.21 -21.24
CA ASP A 42 35.23 9.54 -21.79
C ASP A 42 35.12 10.67 -20.75
N THR A 43 34.18 10.55 -19.81
CA THR A 43 33.74 11.61 -18.90
C THR A 43 34.08 11.37 -17.44
N HIS A 44 34.16 10.11 -16.99
CA HIS A 44 34.37 9.78 -15.57
C HIS A 44 35.00 8.39 -15.33
N TYR A 45 35.37 8.13 -14.07
CA TYR A 45 35.78 6.80 -13.60
C TYR A 45 34.65 6.11 -12.84
N TYR A 46 34.35 4.87 -13.23
CA TYR A 46 33.42 3.96 -12.57
C TYR A 46 34.18 2.99 -11.65
N CYS A 47 33.63 2.66 -10.48
CA CYS A 47 34.12 1.56 -9.65
C CYS A 47 32.97 0.64 -9.21
N SER A 48 33.12 -0.68 -9.34
CA SER A 48 32.08 -1.64 -8.98
C SER A 48 31.90 -1.85 -7.47
N CYS A 49 32.71 -1.20 -6.61
CA CYS A 49 32.63 -1.40 -5.17
C CYS A 49 31.38 -0.74 -4.53
N PRO A 50 30.85 -1.29 -3.43
CA PRO A 50 29.67 -0.73 -2.75
C PRO A 50 29.84 0.74 -2.36
N ALA A 51 31.03 1.13 -1.88
CA ALA A 51 31.31 2.50 -1.44
C ALA A 51 31.20 3.54 -2.57
N TRP A 52 31.40 3.15 -3.84
CA TRP A 52 31.21 4.02 -5.00
C TRP A 52 29.77 3.91 -5.55
N ARG A 53 29.24 2.68 -5.66
CA ARG A 53 27.91 2.40 -6.21
C ARG A 53 26.79 3.02 -5.37
N ASN A 54 26.95 3.07 -4.05
CA ASN A 54 25.92 3.51 -3.11
C ASN A 54 25.91 5.03 -2.86
N GLN A 55 26.68 5.82 -3.62
CA GLN A 55 26.64 7.30 -3.57
C GLN A 55 25.44 7.86 -4.35
N SER A 56 24.23 7.43 -3.97
CA SER A 56 22.96 7.96 -4.48
C SER A 56 22.80 9.43 -4.07
N GLY A 57 22.51 10.31 -5.04
CA GLY A 57 22.44 11.76 -4.85
C GLY A 57 23.69 12.52 -5.30
N VAL A 58 24.82 11.82 -5.52
CA VAL A 58 26.06 12.42 -6.05
C VAL A 58 26.16 12.20 -7.57
N LYS A 59 26.47 13.27 -8.32
CA LYS A 59 26.79 13.26 -9.76
C LYS A 59 27.91 12.26 -10.05
N VAL A 60 27.79 11.46 -11.12
CA VAL A 60 28.67 10.29 -11.34
C VAL A 60 30.14 10.69 -11.58
N GLU A 61 30.31 11.88 -12.14
CA GLU A 61 31.56 12.58 -12.48
C GLU A 61 32.38 12.97 -11.23
N VAL A 62 31.73 13.09 -10.07
CA VAL A 62 32.36 13.48 -8.78
C VAL A 62 32.24 12.40 -7.70
N ARG A 63 31.79 11.19 -8.04
CA ARG A 63 31.85 10.04 -7.11
C ARG A 63 33.29 9.58 -6.92
N THR A 64 33.65 9.24 -5.69
CA THR A 64 34.99 8.75 -5.31
C THR A 64 34.90 7.52 -4.40
N CYS A 65 35.97 6.75 -4.27
CA CYS A 65 36.08 5.71 -3.26
C CYS A 65 37.55 5.45 -2.92
N LYS A 66 37.84 4.66 -1.88
CA LYS A 66 39.22 4.31 -1.51
C LYS A 66 40.00 3.75 -2.71
N HIS A 67 39.38 2.89 -3.54
CA HIS A 67 40.07 2.28 -4.67
C HIS A 67 40.38 3.28 -5.80
N LEU A 68 39.52 4.29 -6.04
CA LEU A 68 39.83 5.36 -6.99
C LEU A 68 40.96 6.27 -6.46
N LYS A 69 40.95 6.59 -5.16
CA LYS A 69 42.05 7.31 -4.49
C LYS A 69 43.39 6.56 -4.57
N GLU A 70 43.35 5.24 -4.43
CA GLU A 70 44.55 4.39 -4.51
C GLU A 70 45.10 4.26 -5.94
N LEU A 71 44.21 4.18 -6.95
CA LEU A 71 44.56 4.10 -8.37
C LEU A 71 45.01 5.46 -8.95
N LEU A 72 44.26 6.52 -8.67
CA LEU A 72 44.39 7.85 -9.29
C LEU A 72 45.18 8.84 -8.42
N GLY A 73 45.36 8.56 -7.13
CA GLY A 73 46.03 9.43 -6.17
C GLY A 73 45.08 10.41 -5.48
N ASP A 74 45.26 10.61 -4.17
CA ASP A 74 44.37 11.46 -3.36
C ASP A 74 44.27 12.91 -3.87
N ALA A 75 45.39 13.52 -4.30
CA ALA A 75 45.41 14.89 -4.79
C ALA A 75 44.54 15.07 -6.05
N TYR A 76 44.68 14.17 -7.03
CA TYR A 76 43.85 14.16 -8.24
C TYR A 76 42.38 13.88 -7.93
N GLU A 77 42.08 12.94 -7.02
CA GLU A 77 40.69 12.66 -6.62
C GLU A 77 40.04 13.83 -5.89
N VAL A 78 40.76 14.54 -5.02
CA VAL A 78 40.27 15.76 -4.37
C VAL A 78 40.00 16.85 -5.41
N ALA A 79 40.92 17.10 -6.33
CA ALA A 79 40.73 18.09 -7.41
C ALA A 79 39.54 17.74 -8.32
N ARG A 80 39.43 16.48 -8.76
CA ARG A 80 38.33 15.99 -9.60
C ARG A 80 36.97 16.18 -8.93
N THR A 81 36.86 15.81 -7.65
CA THR A 81 35.58 15.83 -6.91
C THR A 81 35.19 17.20 -6.35
N SER A 82 36.11 18.17 -6.31
CA SER A 82 35.85 19.53 -5.79
C SER A 82 35.22 20.49 -6.81
N SER A 83 34.95 20.04 -8.03
CA SER A 83 34.65 20.87 -9.21
C SER A 83 33.20 21.41 -9.33
N GLU A 84 32.48 21.57 -8.21
CA GLU A 84 31.28 22.43 -8.13
C GLU A 84 31.30 23.33 -6.88
N LYS A 85 32.27 24.26 -6.84
CA LYS A 85 32.18 25.50 -6.03
C LYS A 85 32.48 26.72 -6.92
N PRO A 86 31.68 27.80 -6.85
CA PRO A 86 32.02 29.05 -7.52
C PRO A 86 33.36 29.59 -6.99
N VAL A 87 34.23 30.01 -7.90
CA VAL A 87 35.51 30.63 -7.55
C VAL A 87 35.27 32.04 -7.03
N ALA A 88 35.42 32.24 -5.71
CA ALA A 88 35.47 33.58 -5.14
C ALA A 88 36.81 34.23 -5.47
N LYS A 89 36.79 35.39 -6.14
CA LYS A 89 37.97 36.26 -6.29
C LYS A 89 38.21 37.10 -5.02
N PRO A 90 39.46 37.53 -4.77
CA PRO A 90 39.89 37.95 -3.44
C PRO A 90 39.63 39.43 -3.14
N THR A 91 39.39 39.74 -1.88
CA THR A 91 39.58 41.08 -1.31
C THR A 91 40.40 40.97 -0.01
N ASP A 92 41.43 41.81 0.09
CA ASP A 92 42.46 41.75 1.11
C ASP A 92 42.31 42.91 2.11
N LYS A 93 42.42 42.62 3.42
CA LYS A 93 42.66 43.55 4.56
C LYS A 93 41.64 44.72 4.75
N THR A 94 41.45 45.33 5.92
CA THR A 94 42.39 45.55 7.05
C THR A 94 41.63 45.86 8.37
N ARG A 95 42.15 45.44 9.54
CA ARG A 95 42.31 46.20 10.84
C ARG A 95 41.12 47.05 11.36
N GLY A 96 40.63 46.98 12.62
CA GLY A 96 41.01 46.36 13.91
C GLY A 96 40.18 47.01 15.06
N THR A 97 40.38 46.91 16.39
CA THR A 97 41.24 46.07 17.28
C THR A 97 41.01 46.41 18.79
N LYS A 98 41.01 45.41 19.72
CA LYS A 98 41.01 45.51 21.23
C LYS A 98 39.65 45.86 21.91
N LYS A 99 39.33 45.54 23.18
CA LYS A 99 40.01 45.04 24.42
C LYS A 99 39.16 43.87 25.04
N ALA A 100 39.66 42.80 25.67
CA ALA A 100 40.54 42.57 26.85
C ALA A 100 39.83 42.61 28.24
N GLY A 101 39.89 41.51 29.01
CA GLY A 101 39.42 41.40 30.41
C GLY A 101 39.25 39.96 30.94
N SER A 102 40.02 39.54 31.95
CA SER A 102 40.04 38.25 32.69
C SER A 102 40.95 38.42 33.94
N PRO A 103 41.09 37.48 34.91
CA PRO A 103 40.18 36.50 35.56
C PRO A 103 40.25 36.63 37.14
N PRO A 104 40.51 35.60 38.01
CA PRO A 104 39.65 34.52 38.57
C PRO A 104 39.60 34.41 40.15
N ASP A 105 39.17 33.21 40.63
CA ASP A 105 39.24 32.53 41.95
C ASP A 105 38.18 32.90 43.04
N ILE A 106 37.85 32.08 44.07
CA ILE A 106 38.58 30.95 44.71
C ILE A 106 37.69 29.76 45.21
N LYS A 107 38.35 28.72 45.73
CA LYS A 107 37.93 27.45 46.42
C LYS A 107 36.88 27.54 47.57
N SER A 108 36.19 26.42 47.89
CA SER A 108 36.34 25.71 49.21
C SER A 108 35.50 24.41 49.43
N SER A 109 36.17 23.41 50.02
CA SER A 109 35.76 22.29 50.93
C SER A 109 34.38 21.58 50.92
N ALA A 110 34.43 20.24 51.03
CA ALA A 110 33.36 19.34 51.51
C ALA A 110 33.25 19.32 53.07
N PRO A 111 32.26 18.63 53.70
CA PRO A 111 32.37 17.17 53.92
C PRO A 111 31.03 16.36 53.92
N SER A 112 31.15 15.03 54.08
CA SER A 112 30.05 14.05 54.14
C SER A 112 29.43 13.84 55.54
N ARG A 113 28.21 13.28 55.60
CA ARG A 113 27.76 12.22 56.54
C ARG A 113 26.48 11.57 55.98
N GLN A 114 26.45 10.25 55.76
CA GLN A 114 26.03 9.19 56.71
C GLN A 114 24.60 9.40 57.24
N SER A 115 23.62 8.60 56.78
CA SER A 115 23.33 7.22 57.22
C SER A 115 22.43 7.15 58.46
N THR A 116 21.17 6.75 58.27
CA THR A 116 20.52 5.80 59.19
C THR A 116 19.81 4.69 58.39
N ARG A 117 19.88 3.48 58.93
CA ARG A 117 19.41 2.21 58.38
C ARG A 117 18.59 1.53 59.47
N SER A 118 17.41 1.01 59.12
CA SER A 118 16.71 -0.10 59.78
C SER A 118 15.62 -0.57 58.80
N THR A 119 15.59 -1.81 58.27
CA THR A 119 15.41 -3.14 58.92
C THR A 119 14.12 -3.20 59.76
N ARG A 120 13.25 -4.23 59.67
CA ARG A 120 13.50 -5.64 59.31
C ARG A 120 12.19 -6.43 59.02
N SER A 121 12.22 -7.31 58.00
CA SER A 121 11.55 -8.62 57.82
C SER A 121 10.12 -8.95 58.32
N SER A 122 9.29 -9.43 57.37
CA SER A 122 8.55 -10.73 57.36
C SER A 122 7.44 -10.99 58.42
N LYS A 123 6.31 -11.69 58.15
CA LYS A 123 6.23 -13.11 57.71
C LYS A 123 4.78 -13.67 57.77
N ARG A 124 4.19 -14.10 56.62
CA ARG A 124 3.05 -15.07 56.49
C ARG A 124 1.70 -14.60 57.13
N LYS A 125 0.52 -15.22 56.94
CA LYS A 125 0.08 -16.52 56.36
C LYS A 125 -1.40 -16.40 55.90
N ALA A 126 -1.87 -17.26 54.98
CA ALA A 126 -3.31 -17.52 54.73
C ALA A 126 -3.88 -18.54 55.76
N PRO A 127 -5.20 -18.84 55.81
CA PRO A 127 -5.86 -19.68 54.77
C PRO A 127 -7.34 -19.34 54.41
N ASP A 128 -7.76 -19.91 53.27
CA ASP A 128 -9.00 -20.61 52.91
C ASP A 128 -10.24 -20.62 53.86
N ASP A 129 -11.48 -20.56 53.30
CA ASP A 129 -12.39 -21.74 53.23
C ASP A 129 -13.74 -21.50 52.50
N GLU A 130 -14.15 -22.55 51.76
CA GLU A 130 -15.49 -23.07 51.38
C GLU A 130 -16.54 -22.35 50.49
N GLU A 131 -17.37 -23.21 49.84
CA GLU A 131 -18.32 -22.96 48.74
C GLU A 131 -19.81 -23.01 49.22
N PRO A 132 -20.77 -23.69 48.55
CA PRO A 132 -21.62 -23.16 47.46
C PRO A 132 -23.13 -23.11 47.83
N ILE A 133 -23.96 -22.62 46.90
CA ILE A 133 -25.41 -22.91 46.88
C ILE A 133 -25.82 -23.38 45.48
N GLU A 134 -26.60 -24.46 45.47
CA GLU A 134 -27.15 -25.17 44.30
C GLU A 134 -28.69 -25.14 44.40
N ASP A 135 -29.40 -25.08 43.26
CA ASP A 135 -30.74 -25.66 43.01
C ASP A 135 -31.15 -25.29 41.55
N GLN A 136 -31.39 -26.26 40.65
CA GLN A 136 -32.65 -27.01 40.43
C GLN A 136 -33.79 -26.11 39.88
N GLU A 137 -34.60 -26.48 38.87
CA GLU A 137 -34.76 -27.72 38.08
C GLU A 137 -35.70 -27.45 36.86
N LYS A 138 -35.72 -28.34 35.83
CA LYS A 138 -36.87 -28.62 34.90
C LYS A 138 -37.30 -27.49 33.89
N ASN A 139 -37.87 -27.76 32.70
CA ASN A 139 -38.27 -28.99 32.00
C ASN A 139 -38.47 -28.78 30.46
N ASP A 140 -38.55 -29.89 29.71
CA ASP A 140 -39.32 -30.22 28.48
C ASP A 140 -39.15 -29.37 27.17
N GLU A 141 -38.78 -29.98 26.02
CA GLU A 141 -39.63 -30.45 24.88
C GLU A 141 -40.29 -29.28 24.09
N ASP A 142 -40.26 -29.16 22.75
CA ASP A 142 -40.34 -30.15 21.65
C ASP A 142 -39.65 -29.66 20.34
N GLU A 143 -39.23 -30.60 19.47
CA GLU A 143 -39.24 -30.40 18.00
C GLU A 143 -40.54 -30.98 17.42
N PRO A 144 -40.92 -30.63 16.18
CA PRO A 144 -41.17 -31.76 15.26
C PRO A 144 -40.63 -31.58 13.82
N GLU A 145 -40.24 -32.71 13.24
CA GLU A 145 -39.81 -32.85 11.85
C GLU A 145 -40.97 -32.88 10.81
N ALA A 146 -40.56 -32.91 9.55
CA ALA A 146 -41.27 -32.95 8.27
C ALA A 146 -42.52 -33.86 8.09
N SER A 147 -43.31 -33.53 7.05
CA SER A 147 -44.15 -34.47 6.27
C SER A 147 -44.33 -34.01 4.81
N THR A 148 -44.78 -34.89 3.90
CA THR A 148 -44.72 -34.75 2.41
C THR A 148 -45.95 -35.41 1.72
N ASP A 149 -46.22 -35.33 0.40
CA ASP A 149 -45.54 -34.68 -0.74
C ASP A 149 -46.42 -33.56 -1.38
N ASP A 150 -47.13 -33.62 -2.53
CA ASP A 150 -47.19 -34.57 -3.67
C ASP A 150 -47.69 -33.89 -4.99
N LYS A 151 -47.65 -34.64 -6.10
CA LYS A 151 -48.38 -34.62 -7.41
C LYS A 151 -49.46 -33.52 -7.69
N ASP A 152 -49.69 -33.01 -8.92
CA ASP A 152 -49.35 -33.51 -10.27
C ASP A 152 -49.41 -32.43 -11.40
N VAL A 153 -48.62 -32.66 -12.46
CA VAL A 153 -48.75 -32.34 -13.92
C VAL A 153 -49.59 -31.13 -14.42
N MET A 154 -48.93 -30.25 -15.20
CA MET A 154 -49.39 -29.82 -16.54
C MET A 154 -48.22 -29.53 -17.50
N ASP A 155 -48.27 -30.12 -18.71
CA ASP A 155 -47.29 -29.96 -19.79
C ASP A 155 -47.44 -28.64 -20.57
N ALA A 156 -46.32 -27.97 -20.88
CA ALA A 156 -46.21 -27.04 -22.01
C ALA A 156 -44.77 -27.01 -22.58
N LYS A 157 -44.67 -27.15 -23.90
CA LYS A 157 -43.43 -27.15 -24.72
C LYS A 157 -43.65 -26.24 -25.95
N PRO A 158 -42.61 -25.71 -26.62
CA PRO A 158 -41.45 -25.02 -26.04
C PRO A 158 -41.01 -23.83 -26.94
N ASP A 159 -41.39 -22.59 -26.64
CA ASP A 159 -41.01 -21.46 -27.52
C ASP A 159 -39.56 -21.00 -27.31
N THR A 160 -38.71 -21.45 -28.24
CA THR A 160 -37.43 -20.88 -28.69
C THR A 160 -36.55 -20.16 -27.65
N PRO A 161 -35.47 -20.81 -27.14
CA PRO A 161 -34.39 -20.09 -26.50
C PRO A 161 -33.72 -19.14 -27.50
N ALA A 162 -33.46 -17.90 -27.08
CA ALA A 162 -32.55 -17.02 -27.81
C ALA A 162 -31.19 -17.72 -27.95
N VAL A 163 -30.72 -17.86 -29.19
CA VAL A 163 -29.46 -18.55 -29.47
C VAL A 163 -28.31 -17.69 -28.96
N ASP A 164 -27.82 -18.02 -27.76
CA ASP A 164 -26.57 -17.49 -27.21
C ASP A 164 -25.42 -17.89 -28.14
N ARG A 165 -25.11 -17.00 -29.09
CA ARG A 165 -24.07 -17.20 -30.09
C ARG A 165 -22.73 -16.99 -29.41
N ASP A 166 -22.21 -18.10 -28.88
CA ASP A 166 -20.85 -18.18 -28.35
C ASP A 166 -19.81 -17.67 -29.37
N GLU A 167 -19.34 -16.44 -29.17
CA GLU A 167 -18.29 -15.79 -29.98
C GLU A 167 -16.96 -16.58 -29.99
N LEU A 168 -16.77 -17.50 -29.05
CA LEU A 168 -15.57 -18.34 -28.90
C LEU A 168 -15.81 -19.79 -29.34
N ALA A 169 -16.97 -20.11 -29.93
CA ALA A 169 -17.20 -21.38 -30.62
C ALA A 169 -16.60 -21.38 -32.03
N GLU A 170 -16.63 -20.23 -32.72
CA GLU A 170 -16.11 -20.06 -34.07
C GLU A 170 -15.68 -18.60 -34.31
N ILE A 171 -14.41 -18.37 -34.64
CA ILE A 171 -13.88 -17.03 -34.93
C ILE A 171 -13.42 -17.00 -36.39
N ASN A 172 -14.10 -16.20 -37.22
CA ASN A 172 -13.82 -16.07 -38.66
C ASN A 172 -13.78 -17.42 -39.40
N GLY A 173 -14.66 -18.36 -39.08
CA GLY A 173 -14.70 -19.71 -39.66
C GLY A 173 -13.73 -20.72 -39.02
N ILE A 174 -12.87 -20.29 -38.10
CA ILE A 174 -11.88 -21.15 -37.44
C ILE A 174 -12.44 -21.62 -36.09
N LYS A 175 -12.40 -22.94 -35.85
CA LYS A 175 -12.87 -23.60 -34.63
C LYS A 175 -11.70 -23.99 -33.73
N PRO A 176 -11.85 -23.99 -32.39
CA PRO A 176 -10.80 -24.43 -31.49
C PRO A 176 -10.58 -25.95 -31.61
N LYS A 177 -9.32 -26.38 -31.59
CA LYS A 177 -8.90 -27.80 -31.62
C LYS A 177 -9.53 -28.64 -30.51
N VAL A 178 -9.71 -28.04 -29.33
CA VAL A 178 -10.54 -28.56 -28.24
C VAL A 178 -11.47 -27.43 -27.81
N TYR A 179 -12.75 -27.55 -28.17
CA TYR A 179 -13.78 -26.68 -27.61
C TYR A 179 -13.96 -27.00 -26.12
N MET A 180 -13.94 -25.96 -25.29
CA MET A 180 -14.23 -26.02 -23.86
C MET A 180 -15.54 -25.27 -23.62
N ARG A 181 -16.40 -25.75 -22.72
CA ARG A 181 -17.58 -25.00 -22.26
C ARG A 181 -17.18 -23.92 -21.26
N ASP A 182 -18.04 -22.92 -21.04
CA ASP A 182 -17.77 -21.93 -19.98
C ASP A 182 -17.65 -22.63 -18.61
N GLY A 183 -16.73 -22.13 -17.79
CA GLY A 183 -16.35 -22.72 -16.51
C GLY A 183 -15.47 -23.97 -16.59
N GLU A 184 -15.31 -24.61 -17.75
CA GLU A 184 -14.52 -25.84 -17.91
C GLU A 184 -13.03 -25.60 -17.64
N GLU A 185 -12.39 -26.56 -16.96
CA GLU A 185 -10.95 -26.54 -16.66
C GLU A 185 -10.25 -27.76 -17.27
N ARG A 186 -9.07 -27.54 -17.86
CA ARG A 186 -8.20 -28.56 -18.47
C ARG A 186 -6.78 -28.40 -17.93
N ASP A 187 -6.11 -29.52 -17.66
CA ASP A 187 -4.69 -29.52 -17.30
C ASP A 187 -3.80 -29.58 -18.55
N ALA A 188 -2.84 -28.67 -18.64
CA ALA A 188 -1.82 -28.60 -19.67
C ALA A 188 -0.44 -28.85 -19.06
N LYS A 189 0.28 -29.88 -19.56
CA LYS A 189 1.65 -30.18 -19.14
C LYS A 189 2.63 -29.19 -19.79
N SER A 190 3.62 -28.75 -19.02
CA SER A 190 4.74 -27.99 -19.58
C SER A 190 5.57 -28.85 -20.52
N GLN A 191 6.05 -28.27 -21.62
CA GLN A 191 6.99 -28.93 -22.54
C GLN A 191 8.44 -28.94 -22.00
N THR A 192 8.76 -28.12 -20.99
CA THR A 192 10.14 -27.89 -20.52
C THR A 192 10.38 -28.33 -19.07
N ASN A 193 9.36 -28.79 -18.36
CA ASN A 193 9.47 -29.26 -16.96
C ASN A 193 8.28 -30.18 -16.63
N SER A 194 8.33 -30.88 -15.49
CA SER A 194 7.22 -31.72 -14.99
C SER A 194 5.98 -30.94 -14.51
N SER A 195 6.01 -29.60 -14.54
CA SER A 195 4.92 -28.74 -14.04
C SER A 195 3.65 -28.84 -14.89
N THR A 196 2.50 -28.98 -14.23
CA THR A 196 1.16 -28.88 -14.82
C THR A 196 0.55 -27.50 -14.57
N TYR A 197 -0.12 -26.94 -15.58
CA TYR A 197 -0.81 -25.66 -15.51
C TYR A 197 -2.28 -25.84 -15.86
N LYS A 198 -3.16 -25.13 -15.17
CA LYS A 198 -4.60 -25.16 -15.45
C LYS A 198 -4.92 -24.12 -16.50
N VAL A 199 -5.65 -24.54 -17.53
CA VAL A 199 -6.31 -23.67 -18.50
C VAL A 199 -7.80 -23.72 -18.18
N LYS A 200 -8.41 -22.56 -17.97
CA LYS A 200 -9.83 -22.41 -17.69
C LYS A 200 -10.48 -21.60 -18.80
N ARG A 201 -11.65 -22.02 -19.26
CA ARG A 201 -12.52 -21.13 -20.04
C ARG A 201 -13.37 -20.31 -19.07
N THR A 202 -13.39 -19.01 -19.32
CA THR A 202 -14.32 -18.05 -18.74
C THR A 202 -15.08 -17.37 -19.89
N TRP A 203 -16.34 -17.02 -19.68
CA TRP A 203 -17.30 -16.50 -20.66
C TRP A 203 -16.68 -15.75 -21.86
N ASP A 204 -15.85 -14.72 -21.63
CA ASP A 204 -15.22 -13.88 -22.67
C ASP A 204 -13.76 -14.24 -23.04
N HIS A 205 -13.08 -15.14 -22.32
CA HIS A 205 -11.67 -15.46 -22.57
C HIS A 205 -11.13 -16.79 -21.97
N TYR A 206 -9.92 -17.16 -22.38
CA TYR A 206 -9.19 -18.31 -21.82
C TYR A 206 -8.10 -17.86 -20.84
N TYR A 207 -8.17 -18.37 -19.61
CA TYR A 207 -7.22 -18.13 -18.53
C TYR A 207 -6.19 -19.27 -18.43
N CYS A 208 -4.93 -18.97 -18.10
CA CYS A 208 -3.93 -20.01 -17.81
C CYS A 208 -3.07 -19.67 -16.58
N THR A 209 -2.84 -20.65 -15.70
CA THR A 209 -2.02 -20.44 -14.48
C THR A 209 -0.52 -20.30 -14.74
N CYS A 210 -0.03 -20.48 -15.98
CA CYS A 210 1.40 -20.47 -16.26
C CYS A 210 2.04 -19.06 -16.18
N PRO A 211 3.33 -18.95 -15.82
CA PRO A 211 4.02 -17.65 -15.75
C PRO A 211 4.01 -16.88 -17.07
N ALA A 212 4.13 -17.59 -18.20
CA ALA A 212 4.16 -16.98 -19.53
C ALA A 212 2.85 -16.26 -19.90
N TRP A 213 1.70 -16.73 -19.40
CA TRP A 213 0.39 -16.08 -19.57
C TRP A 213 0.18 -14.98 -18.52
N ARG A 214 0.47 -15.29 -17.24
CA ARG A 214 0.27 -14.37 -16.11
C ARG A 214 1.09 -13.08 -16.22
N ASN A 215 2.30 -13.16 -16.79
CA ASN A 215 3.25 -12.05 -16.83
C ASN A 215 3.14 -11.17 -18.09
N GLN A 216 2.10 -11.33 -18.92
CA GLN A 216 1.81 -10.46 -20.07
C GLN A 216 1.22 -9.10 -19.64
N GLY A 217 2.02 -8.33 -18.91
CA GLY A 217 1.72 -6.93 -18.60
C GLY A 217 1.74 -6.09 -19.88
N GLY A 218 0.67 -5.31 -20.10
CA GLY A 218 0.47 -4.50 -21.30
C GLY A 218 -0.47 -5.11 -22.35
N VAL A 219 -0.86 -6.39 -22.20
CA VAL A 219 -1.85 -7.04 -23.08
C VAL A 219 -3.18 -7.22 -22.33
N PRO A 220 -4.33 -6.84 -22.93
CA PRO A 220 -5.67 -7.10 -22.39
C PRO A 220 -5.85 -8.56 -21.99
N VAL A 221 -6.53 -8.84 -20.89
CA VAL A 221 -6.61 -10.22 -20.32
C VAL A 221 -7.28 -11.18 -21.30
N ASN A 222 -8.32 -10.71 -21.98
CA ASN A 222 -9.02 -11.42 -23.05
C ASN A 222 -8.20 -11.62 -24.34
N ALA A 223 -7.03 -10.98 -24.45
CA ALA A 223 -6.07 -11.15 -25.54
C ALA A 223 -4.70 -11.66 -25.06
N ARG A 224 -4.64 -12.41 -23.95
CA ARG A 224 -3.42 -13.11 -23.52
C ARG A 224 -3.38 -14.52 -24.07
N SER A 225 -2.19 -14.97 -24.48
CA SER A 225 -1.97 -16.28 -25.09
C SER A 225 -0.75 -16.97 -24.50
N CYS A 226 -0.70 -18.30 -24.48
CA CYS A 226 0.54 -19.01 -24.15
C CYS A 226 0.61 -20.37 -24.86
N LYS A 227 1.77 -21.01 -24.83
CA LYS A 227 1.97 -22.35 -25.43
C LYS A 227 0.94 -23.39 -24.94
N HIS A 228 0.46 -23.28 -23.70
CA HIS A 228 -0.56 -24.19 -23.15
C HIS A 228 -1.94 -23.94 -23.76
N ILE A 229 -2.38 -22.68 -23.86
CA ILE A 229 -3.64 -22.33 -24.53
C ILE A 229 -3.57 -22.73 -26.01
N LYS A 230 -2.46 -22.40 -26.71
CA LYS A 230 -2.19 -22.85 -28.08
C LYS A 230 -2.24 -24.37 -28.24
N SER A 231 -1.73 -25.15 -27.28
CA SER A 231 -1.77 -26.61 -27.35
C SER A 231 -3.18 -27.21 -27.23
N ILE A 232 -4.08 -26.53 -26.52
CA ILE A 232 -5.48 -26.96 -26.33
C ILE A 232 -6.36 -26.46 -27.48
N LEU A 233 -6.30 -25.16 -27.80
CA LEU A 233 -7.20 -24.52 -28.76
C LEU A 233 -6.69 -24.55 -30.21
N GLY A 234 -5.42 -24.87 -30.44
CA GLY A 234 -4.76 -24.78 -31.75
C GLY A 234 -4.17 -23.39 -32.01
N GLU A 235 -3.10 -23.33 -32.78
CA GLU A 235 -2.36 -22.06 -33.02
C GLU A 235 -3.12 -21.10 -33.93
N GLU A 236 -3.85 -21.62 -34.93
CA GLU A 236 -4.62 -20.84 -35.90
C GLU A 236 -5.83 -20.15 -35.24
N TYR A 237 -6.62 -20.90 -34.48
CA TYR A 237 -7.74 -20.38 -33.70
C TYR A 237 -7.27 -19.32 -32.70
N GLU A 238 -6.18 -19.59 -31.98
CA GLU A 238 -5.63 -18.65 -31.01
C GLU A 238 -5.13 -17.37 -31.68
N ALA A 239 -4.51 -17.44 -32.87
CA ALA A 239 -4.12 -16.26 -33.63
C ALA A 239 -5.33 -15.42 -34.09
N ALA A 240 -6.43 -16.06 -34.50
CA ALA A 240 -7.68 -15.38 -34.83
C ALA A 240 -8.29 -14.68 -33.60
N ARG A 241 -8.33 -15.37 -32.45
CA ARG A 241 -8.81 -14.84 -31.17
C ARG A 241 -8.00 -13.63 -30.70
N MET A 242 -6.67 -13.70 -30.82
CA MET A 242 -5.76 -12.60 -30.49
C MET A 242 -6.04 -11.34 -31.32
N LYS A 243 -6.25 -11.49 -32.63
CA LYS A 243 -6.58 -10.37 -33.54
C LYS A 243 -7.95 -9.77 -33.26
N LEU A 244 -8.96 -10.61 -32.97
CA LEU A 244 -10.32 -10.14 -32.65
C LEU A 244 -10.35 -9.32 -31.34
N LYS A 245 -9.71 -9.81 -30.27
CA LYS A 245 -9.78 -9.17 -28.95
C LYS A 245 -8.65 -8.13 -28.70
N ASN A 246 -7.73 -7.93 -29.65
CA ASN A 246 -6.69 -6.89 -29.59
C ASN A 246 -6.24 -6.42 -31.00
N PRO A 247 -7.11 -5.73 -31.77
CA PRO A 247 -6.86 -5.36 -33.17
C PRO A 247 -5.73 -4.34 -33.38
N HIS A 248 -5.25 -3.68 -32.32
CA HIS A 248 -4.11 -2.75 -32.36
C HIS A 248 -2.91 -3.21 -31.52
N GLY A 249 -2.89 -4.49 -31.11
CA GLY A 249 -1.81 -5.09 -30.33
C GLY A 249 -0.61 -5.51 -31.17
N SER A 250 0.60 -5.41 -30.61
CA SER A 250 1.81 -5.96 -31.22
C SER A 250 1.86 -7.49 -31.11
N ASP A 251 2.18 -8.15 -32.22
CA ASP A 251 2.19 -9.61 -32.35
C ASP A 251 3.28 -10.27 -31.47
N PRO A 252 2.97 -11.28 -30.64
CA PRO A 252 3.93 -11.86 -29.71
C PRO A 252 4.80 -12.96 -30.34
N SER A 253 5.53 -12.66 -31.43
CA SER A 253 6.56 -13.57 -31.98
C SER A 253 7.57 -12.95 -32.97
N SER A 254 8.47 -12.07 -32.51
CA SER A 254 9.80 -11.92 -33.15
C SER A 254 10.82 -11.26 -32.22
N SER A 255 11.88 -11.98 -31.85
CA SER A 255 12.96 -11.44 -31.00
C SER A 255 14.32 -11.46 -31.70
N LYS A 256 14.80 -10.30 -32.17
CA LYS A 256 16.23 -9.94 -32.34
C LYS A 256 16.40 -8.43 -32.63
N ALA A 257 17.57 -7.88 -32.27
CA ALA A 257 18.09 -6.52 -32.55
C ALA A 257 17.59 -5.30 -31.71
N SER A 258 18.31 -5.05 -30.60
CA SER A 258 18.89 -3.76 -30.13
C SER A 258 18.16 -2.38 -30.24
N ARG A 259 17.69 -1.88 -29.07
CA ARG A 259 17.72 -0.49 -28.47
C ARG A 259 17.38 0.78 -29.31
N PRO A 260 16.91 1.89 -28.68
CA PRO A 260 16.74 2.16 -27.24
C PRO A 260 15.35 2.67 -26.81
N THR A 261 14.70 2.00 -25.86
CA THR A 261 13.52 2.56 -25.17
C THR A 261 13.91 3.48 -24.01
N LYS A 262 13.58 4.78 -24.11
CA LYS A 262 13.37 5.62 -22.92
C LYS A 262 12.13 5.10 -22.17
N ARG A 263 12.33 4.40 -21.05
CA ARG A 263 11.42 4.49 -19.90
C ARG A 263 12.10 3.97 -18.65
N ALA A 264 12.11 4.81 -17.61
CA ALA A 264 12.65 4.45 -16.31
C ALA A 264 11.86 3.29 -15.69
N LYS A 265 12.55 2.39 -15.00
CA LYS A 265 11.93 1.49 -14.03
C LYS A 265 12.61 1.70 -12.68
N LYS A 266 11.79 2.02 -11.69
CA LYS A 266 12.16 2.34 -10.32
C LYS A 266 12.12 1.02 -9.53
N ASP A 267 13.28 0.50 -9.13
CA ASP A 267 13.34 -0.64 -8.21
C ASP A 267 13.21 -0.17 -6.75
N SER A 268 12.77 -1.10 -5.91
CA SER A 268 12.22 -0.85 -4.57
C SER A 268 13.11 -1.37 -3.43
N GLY A 269 13.11 -0.66 -2.31
CA GLY A 269 13.62 -1.13 -1.01
C GLY A 269 15.04 -0.65 -0.69
N SER A 270 15.38 -0.31 0.56
CA SER A 270 14.56 -0.30 1.78
C SER A 270 15.10 0.67 2.84
N SER A 271 14.34 1.72 3.13
CA SER A 271 14.30 2.38 4.44
C SER A 271 12.87 2.94 4.62
N SER A 272 12.42 3.13 5.85
CA SER A 272 11.04 3.45 6.20
C SER A 272 10.66 4.91 5.91
N GLY A 273 10.61 5.27 4.63
CA GLY A 273 10.10 6.53 4.13
C GLY A 273 9.08 6.31 3.01
N THR A 274 8.00 7.08 3.01
CA THR A 274 6.94 7.03 1.99
C THR A 274 7.50 7.24 0.59
N THR A 275 7.56 6.18 -0.22
CA THR A 275 7.91 6.25 -1.65
C THR A 275 6.75 6.81 -2.47
N GLY A 276 6.41 8.07 -2.23
CA GLY A 276 5.38 8.80 -2.96
C GLY A 276 5.74 9.07 -4.42
N CYS A 277 4.69 9.31 -5.21
CA CYS A 277 4.75 10.34 -6.25
C CYS A 277 4.97 11.71 -5.58
N ASP A 278 5.44 12.69 -6.35
CA ASP A 278 5.34 14.08 -5.92
C ASP A 278 3.85 14.46 -5.85
N PRO A 279 3.32 14.88 -4.69
CA PRO A 279 1.92 15.27 -4.58
C PRO A 279 1.66 16.69 -5.11
N ALA A 280 2.71 17.47 -5.44
CA ALA A 280 2.53 18.81 -5.99
C ALA A 280 1.64 18.78 -7.26
N GLY A 281 0.67 19.69 -7.30
CA GLY A 281 -0.34 19.78 -8.35
C GLY A 281 -1.53 18.83 -8.19
N TRP A 282 -1.49 17.81 -7.33
CA TRP A 282 -2.64 16.92 -7.10
C TRP A 282 -3.75 17.63 -6.34
N TRP A 283 -5.00 17.24 -6.57
CA TRP A 283 -6.11 17.66 -5.73
C TRP A 283 -6.10 16.88 -4.43
N MET A 284 -6.39 17.56 -3.32
CA MET A 284 -6.46 16.98 -1.99
C MET A 284 -7.76 17.38 -1.28
N SER A 285 -8.30 16.44 -0.51
CA SER A 285 -9.51 16.61 0.29
C SER A 285 -9.44 15.79 1.57
N GLU A 286 -10.22 16.13 2.60
CA GLU A 286 -10.36 15.29 3.79
C GLU A 286 -10.81 13.88 3.40
N LYS A 287 -10.23 12.86 4.05
CA LYS A 287 -10.79 11.52 4.07
C LYS A 287 -11.78 11.42 5.21
N LEU A 288 -13.04 11.15 4.86
CA LEU A 288 -14.14 10.95 5.79
C LEU A 288 -14.21 9.47 6.23
N ASP A 289 -14.37 9.21 7.54
CA ASP A 289 -14.67 7.87 8.11
C ASP A 289 -16.19 7.69 8.20
N GLY A 290 -16.83 7.58 7.03
CA GLY A 290 -18.27 7.38 6.90
C GLY A 290 -18.61 6.02 6.31
N VAL A 291 -19.73 5.98 5.58
CA VAL A 291 -20.17 4.80 4.84
C VAL A 291 -20.35 5.15 3.36
N ARG A 292 -19.43 4.68 2.51
CA ARG A 292 -19.48 4.91 1.06
C ARG A 292 -20.82 4.47 0.46
N VAL A 293 -21.39 5.39 -0.32
CA VAL A 293 -22.63 5.22 -1.06
C VAL A 293 -22.43 5.58 -2.53
N TYR A 294 -23.01 4.75 -3.40
CA TYR A 294 -23.20 5.05 -4.81
C TYR A 294 -24.69 5.33 -5.04
N TYR A 295 -25.02 6.51 -5.56
CA TYR A 295 -26.38 6.89 -5.93
C TYR A 295 -26.55 6.76 -7.44
N ASP A 296 -27.57 6.02 -7.88
CA ASP A 296 -27.80 5.67 -9.30
C ASP A 296 -28.80 6.59 -10.03
N GLY A 297 -29.16 7.73 -9.44
CA GLY A 297 -30.25 8.60 -9.91
C GLY A 297 -31.62 8.25 -9.32
N LYS A 298 -31.74 7.17 -8.53
CA LYS A 298 -33.01 6.73 -7.92
C LYS A 298 -32.83 6.20 -6.49
N LYS A 299 -31.81 5.38 -6.26
CA LYS A 299 -31.53 4.65 -5.03
C LYS A 299 -30.08 4.82 -4.62
N MET A 300 -29.85 4.58 -3.33
CA MET A 300 -28.52 4.58 -2.71
C MET A 300 -28.05 3.15 -2.47
N TRP A 301 -26.84 2.84 -2.90
CA TRP A 301 -26.24 1.50 -2.86
C TRP A 301 -24.94 1.51 -2.07
N SER A 302 -24.79 0.53 -1.18
CA SER A 302 -23.52 0.25 -0.53
C SER A 302 -22.50 -0.37 -1.50
N ARG A 303 -21.23 -0.38 -1.10
CA ARG A 303 -20.13 -1.02 -1.85
C ARG A 303 -20.37 -2.49 -2.25
N LEU A 304 -21.25 -3.20 -1.56
CA LEU A 304 -21.58 -4.62 -1.83
C LEU A 304 -22.92 -4.80 -2.56
N GLY A 305 -23.57 -3.73 -3.01
CA GLY A 305 -24.87 -3.80 -3.68
C GLY A 305 -26.08 -3.89 -2.76
N ASN A 306 -25.90 -3.85 -1.43
CA ASN A 306 -27.03 -3.72 -0.51
C ASN A 306 -27.61 -2.30 -0.62
N PRO A 307 -28.94 -2.12 -0.75
CA PRO A 307 -29.56 -0.81 -0.78
C PRO A 307 -29.55 -0.15 0.61
N PHE A 308 -29.44 1.17 0.63
CA PHE A 308 -29.76 1.99 1.81
C PHE A 308 -31.21 2.48 1.72
N THR A 309 -31.81 2.78 2.86
CA THR A 309 -33.19 3.30 2.98
C THR A 309 -33.21 4.70 3.61
N PRO A 310 -32.69 5.74 2.93
CA PRO A 310 -32.91 7.12 3.35
C PRO A 310 -34.40 7.50 3.24
N PRO A 311 -34.87 8.51 4.00
CA PRO A 311 -36.20 9.09 3.82
C PRO A 311 -36.43 9.55 2.38
N GLN A 312 -37.66 9.43 1.89
CA GLN A 312 -38.01 9.80 0.51
C GLN A 312 -37.70 11.28 0.22
N GLU A 313 -37.95 12.17 1.18
CA GLU A 313 -37.58 13.59 1.17
C GLU A 313 -36.07 13.85 0.99
N PHE A 314 -35.21 12.90 1.34
CA PHE A 314 -33.77 12.97 1.09
C PHE A 314 -33.46 12.65 -0.37
N LEU A 315 -34.11 11.62 -0.94
CA LEU A 315 -33.92 11.21 -2.34
C LEU A 315 -34.52 12.22 -3.32
N ASP A 316 -35.63 12.88 -2.97
CA ASP A 316 -36.27 13.88 -3.84
C ASP A 316 -35.51 15.22 -3.93
N ARG A 317 -34.56 15.46 -3.01
CA ARG A 317 -33.57 16.53 -3.11
C ARG A 317 -32.43 16.22 -4.11
N LEU A 318 -32.32 14.99 -4.60
CA LEU A 318 -31.24 14.57 -5.49
C LEU A 318 -31.68 14.52 -6.97
N PRO A 319 -30.79 14.91 -7.90
CA PRO A 319 -31.08 14.90 -9.33
C PRO A 319 -31.10 13.48 -9.91
N LYS A 320 -32.10 13.19 -10.75
CA LYS A 320 -32.43 11.84 -11.22
C LYS A 320 -31.76 11.46 -12.56
N ASP A 321 -30.98 12.38 -13.13
CA ASP A 321 -30.28 12.29 -14.42
C ASP A 321 -28.78 11.99 -14.29
N VAL A 322 -28.23 12.00 -13.07
CA VAL A 322 -26.81 11.73 -12.79
C VAL A 322 -26.62 10.69 -11.69
N THR A 323 -25.52 9.94 -11.79
CA THR A 323 -25.08 9.02 -10.73
C THR A 323 -23.94 9.65 -9.92
N LEU A 324 -23.93 9.48 -8.61
CA LEU A 324 -23.02 10.15 -7.67
C LEU A 324 -22.25 9.15 -6.81
N ASP A 325 -21.01 9.46 -6.47
CA ASP A 325 -20.15 8.67 -5.57
C ASP A 325 -19.74 9.56 -4.40
N GLY A 326 -19.97 9.08 -3.18
CA GLY A 326 -19.78 9.87 -1.97
C GLY A 326 -19.81 9.03 -0.71
N GLU A 327 -19.76 9.70 0.43
CA GLU A 327 -19.78 9.09 1.76
C GLU A 327 -21.03 9.56 2.53
N LEU A 328 -21.76 8.63 3.16
CA LEU A 328 -22.74 8.98 4.19
C LEU A 328 -21.97 9.25 5.48
N PHE A 329 -22.14 10.43 6.07
CA PHE A 329 -21.27 10.94 7.12
C PHE A 329 -22.05 11.69 8.20
N GLY A 330 -22.00 11.19 9.44
CA GLY A 330 -22.59 11.82 10.63
C GLY A 330 -21.64 12.73 11.42
N GLY A 331 -20.43 12.97 10.91
CA GLY A 331 -19.40 13.79 11.57
C GLY A 331 -18.14 13.00 11.97
N ARG A 332 -17.07 13.72 12.31
CA ARG A 332 -15.78 13.15 12.72
C ARG A 332 -15.93 12.33 14.01
N GLY A 333 -15.23 11.21 14.10
CA GLY A 333 -15.37 10.23 15.19
C GLY A 333 -16.70 9.42 15.23
N LYS A 334 -17.74 9.81 14.48
CA LYS A 334 -19.10 9.24 14.55
C LYS A 334 -19.34 8.08 13.56
N PHE A 335 -18.30 7.30 13.25
CA PHE A 335 -18.40 6.18 12.30
C PHE A 335 -19.41 5.11 12.74
N GLN A 336 -19.38 4.69 14.02
CA GLN A 336 -20.29 3.65 14.52
C GLN A 336 -21.75 4.11 14.51
N ASP A 337 -22.01 5.37 14.92
CA ASP A 337 -23.34 5.96 14.91
C ASP A 337 -23.86 6.10 13.47
N THR A 338 -23.00 6.57 12.56
CA THR A 338 -23.30 6.63 11.11
C THR A 338 -23.70 5.24 10.59
N VAL A 339 -22.91 4.21 10.89
CA VAL A 339 -23.20 2.81 10.50
C VAL A 339 -24.52 2.31 11.08
N SER A 340 -24.82 2.65 12.33
CA SER A 340 -26.07 2.28 13.02
C SER A 340 -27.29 2.90 12.32
N VAL A 341 -27.25 4.19 12.03
CA VAL A 341 -28.34 4.92 11.35
C VAL A 341 -28.56 4.39 9.93
N VAL A 342 -27.52 4.32 9.09
CA VAL A 342 -27.70 4.02 7.65
C VAL A 342 -28.04 2.56 7.36
N LYS A 343 -27.72 1.63 8.28
CA LYS A 343 -28.14 0.22 8.20
C LYS A 343 -29.53 -0.05 8.74
N THR A 344 -30.06 0.84 9.58
CA THR A 344 -31.39 0.68 10.17
C THR A 344 -32.45 1.10 9.16
N ILE A 345 -33.32 0.15 8.80
CA ILE A 345 -34.42 0.40 7.87
C ILE A 345 -35.32 1.50 8.43
N ASN A 346 -35.57 2.55 7.62
CA ASN A 346 -36.39 3.71 7.98
C ASN A 346 -35.99 4.41 9.30
N SER A 347 -34.68 4.50 9.60
CA SER A 347 -34.18 5.14 10.82
C SER A 347 -34.70 6.58 11.02
N PRO A 348 -35.16 6.98 12.21
CA PRO A 348 -35.62 8.34 12.50
C PRO A 348 -34.46 9.32 12.80
N HIS A 349 -33.22 8.95 12.46
CA HIS A 349 -32.01 9.71 12.76
C HIS A 349 -31.23 10.16 11.50
N TRP A 350 -31.81 9.98 10.30
CA TRP A 350 -31.19 10.38 9.03
C TRP A 350 -30.92 11.90 8.92
N GLN A 351 -31.61 12.75 9.68
CA GLN A 351 -31.33 14.19 9.81
C GLN A 351 -29.90 14.50 10.30
N ASN A 352 -29.27 13.58 11.03
CA ASN A 352 -27.89 13.70 11.51
C ASN A 352 -26.87 13.24 10.46
N ILE A 353 -27.31 12.68 9.32
CA ILE A 353 -26.44 12.16 8.26
C ILE A 353 -26.38 13.17 7.11
N THR A 354 -25.17 13.42 6.62
CA THR A 354 -24.92 14.18 5.40
C THR A 354 -24.43 13.23 4.29
N PHE A 355 -24.79 13.53 3.04
CA PHE A 355 -24.21 12.89 1.86
C PHE A 355 -23.11 13.78 1.29
N GLN A 356 -21.87 13.32 1.46
CA GLN A 356 -20.64 14.03 1.11
C GLN A 356 -20.15 13.53 -0.24
N ILE A 357 -20.53 14.22 -1.32
CA ILE A 357 -20.25 13.82 -2.71
C ILE A 357 -18.82 14.20 -3.08
N PHE A 358 -18.05 13.24 -3.59
CA PHE A 358 -16.67 13.47 -4.04
C PHE A 358 -16.43 13.13 -5.52
N ASP A 359 -17.35 12.43 -6.20
CA ASP A 359 -17.25 12.16 -7.65
C ASP A 359 -18.63 11.93 -8.30
N ILE A 360 -18.68 11.95 -9.65
CA ILE A 360 -19.88 11.80 -10.47
C ILE A 360 -19.64 10.77 -11.59
N PRO A 361 -19.83 9.46 -11.33
CA PRO A 361 -19.46 8.39 -12.27
C PRO A 361 -20.15 8.45 -13.63
N SER A 362 -21.35 9.04 -13.72
CA SER A 362 -22.09 9.24 -14.98
C SER A 362 -21.39 10.18 -15.96
N ARG A 363 -20.47 11.02 -15.48
CA ARG A 363 -19.58 11.88 -16.27
C ARG A 363 -18.15 11.33 -16.31
N GLY A 364 -17.96 10.01 -16.15
CA GLY A 364 -16.67 9.40 -15.84
C GLY A 364 -15.56 9.61 -16.87
N SER A 365 -15.89 9.92 -18.13
CA SER A 365 -14.97 10.31 -19.20
C SER A 365 -14.34 11.69 -19.03
N ASP A 366 -14.99 12.58 -18.28
CA ASP A 366 -14.57 13.97 -18.17
C ASP A 366 -13.39 14.09 -17.19
N PRO A 367 -12.47 15.06 -17.36
CA PRO A 367 -11.46 15.42 -16.36
C PRO A 367 -12.04 15.62 -14.96
N PHE A 368 -11.30 15.24 -13.91
CA PHE A 368 -11.76 15.38 -12.52
C PHE A 368 -12.16 16.82 -12.16
N GLU A 369 -11.44 17.80 -12.70
CA GLU A 369 -11.71 19.23 -12.55
C GLU A 369 -13.10 19.62 -13.07
N GLU A 370 -13.49 19.10 -14.25
CA GLU A 370 -14.80 19.35 -14.84
C GLU A 370 -15.92 18.65 -14.05
N ARG A 371 -15.65 17.44 -13.56
CA ARG A 371 -16.57 16.69 -12.68
C ARG A 371 -16.79 17.42 -11.35
N VAL A 372 -15.73 17.94 -10.72
CA VAL A 372 -15.83 18.76 -9.50
C VAL A 372 -16.50 20.10 -9.77
N ALA A 373 -16.24 20.75 -10.91
CA ALA A 373 -16.91 21.99 -11.29
C ALA A 373 -18.41 21.78 -11.52
N TYR A 374 -18.81 20.65 -12.13
CA TYR A 374 -20.21 20.25 -12.24
C TYR A 374 -20.85 20.07 -10.86
N LEU A 375 -20.22 19.29 -9.98
CA LEU A 375 -20.71 19.09 -8.61
C LEU A 375 -20.86 20.42 -7.86
N LYS A 376 -19.81 21.25 -7.83
CA LYS A 376 -19.81 22.57 -7.18
C LYS A 376 -20.83 23.54 -7.78
N LYS A 377 -21.28 23.36 -9.03
CA LYS A 377 -22.31 24.19 -9.66
C LYS A 377 -23.73 23.71 -9.35
N HIS A 378 -23.95 22.40 -9.36
CA HIS A 378 -25.29 21.81 -9.30
C HIS A 378 -25.75 21.39 -7.90
N PHE A 379 -24.83 21.25 -6.94
CA PHE A 379 -25.11 20.78 -5.57
C PHE A 379 -24.77 21.84 -4.51
N GLN A 380 -25.09 23.11 -4.79
CA GLN A 380 -24.98 24.19 -3.80
C GLN A 380 -26.27 24.28 -2.98
N ASN A 381 -26.13 24.52 -1.67
CA ASN A 381 -27.25 24.84 -0.76
C ASN A 381 -28.35 23.77 -0.68
N ILE A 382 -28.07 22.52 -1.02
CA ILE A 382 -28.99 21.40 -0.83
C ILE A 382 -28.84 20.89 0.61
N LEU A 383 -29.94 20.91 1.37
CA LEU A 383 -29.95 20.45 2.77
C LEU A 383 -29.36 19.03 2.88
N GLN A 384 -28.40 18.83 3.79
CA GLN A 384 -27.66 17.58 4.04
C GLN A 384 -26.84 17.01 2.86
N VAL A 385 -26.72 17.71 1.72
CA VAL A 385 -25.97 17.23 0.55
C VAL A 385 -24.84 18.22 0.26
N ASN A 386 -23.61 17.77 0.47
CA ASN A 386 -22.43 18.60 0.42
C ASN A 386 -21.46 18.07 -0.64
N VAL A 387 -20.75 18.96 -1.33
CA VAL A 387 -19.64 18.58 -2.20
C VAL A 387 -18.35 18.66 -1.38
N VAL A 388 -17.61 17.57 -1.30
CA VAL A 388 -16.34 17.51 -0.56
C VAL A 388 -15.36 18.51 -1.15
N GLU A 389 -14.85 19.42 -0.31
CA GLU A 389 -13.92 20.45 -0.73
C GLU A 389 -12.64 19.86 -1.34
N GLN A 390 -12.18 20.46 -2.44
CA GLN A 390 -10.99 20.05 -3.17
C GLN A 390 -10.03 21.23 -3.25
N THR A 391 -8.82 21.05 -2.71
CA THR A 391 -7.75 22.05 -2.68
C THR A 391 -6.56 21.53 -3.49
N MET A 392 -5.82 22.40 -4.18
CA MET A 392 -4.62 21.97 -4.90
C MET A 392 -3.44 21.84 -3.93
N CYS A 393 -2.80 20.67 -3.92
CA CYS A 393 -1.60 20.40 -3.16
C CYS A 393 -0.40 21.17 -3.77
N LYS A 394 0.31 21.95 -2.96
CA LYS A 394 1.41 22.83 -3.41
C LYS A 394 2.78 22.17 -3.31
N SER A 395 2.95 21.29 -2.31
CA SER A 395 4.19 20.59 -2.00
C SER A 395 3.89 19.39 -1.10
N LYS A 396 4.87 18.51 -0.89
CA LYS A 396 4.78 17.46 0.13
C LYS A 396 4.52 18.02 1.53
N ASP A 397 5.08 19.17 1.86
CA ASP A 397 4.93 19.78 3.19
C ASP A 397 3.51 20.30 3.41
N HIS A 398 2.90 20.93 2.39
CA HIS A 398 1.47 21.33 2.42
C HIS A 398 0.55 20.12 2.66
N LEU A 399 0.84 18.96 2.04
CA LEU A 399 0.10 17.72 2.29
C LEU A 399 0.26 17.21 3.73
N LEU A 400 1.47 17.29 4.30
CA LEU A 400 1.72 16.83 5.67
C LEU A 400 1.13 17.77 6.72
N GLU A 401 1.11 19.08 6.44
CA GLU A 401 0.43 20.10 7.24
C GLU A 401 -1.08 19.87 7.22
N THR A 402 -1.72 19.81 6.04
CA THR A 402 -3.15 19.48 5.91
C THR A 402 -3.52 18.13 6.54
N LEU A 403 -2.66 17.10 6.43
CA LEU A 403 -2.88 15.82 7.12
C LEU A 403 -2.93 16.01 8.63
N LYS A 404 -1.96 16.75 9.19
CA LYS A 404 -1.87 17.01 10.63
C LYS A 404 -3.05 17.84 11.13
N ASP A 405 -3.48 18.84 10.37
CA ASP A 405 -4.61 19.70 10.73
C ASP A 405 -5.92 18.89 10.74
N VAL A 406 -6.17 18.11 9.68
CA VAL A 406 -7.31 17.19 9.61
C VAL A 406 -7.29 16.18 10.75
N GLU A 407 -6.14 15.56 11.03
CA GLU A 407 -5.99 14.61 12.15
C GLU A 407 -6.20 15.31 13.51
N HIS A 408 -5.70 16.53 13.71
CA HIS A 408 -5.88 17.31 14.94
C HIS A 408 -7.35 17.63 15.22
N GLU A 409 -8.12 17.94 14.18
CA GLU A 409 -9.57 18.16 14.28
C GLU A 409 -10.42 16.86 14.26
N GLY A 410 -9.78 15.68 14.42
CA GLY A 410 -10.44 14.37 14.55
C GLY A 410 -10.81 13.67 13.23
N GLY A 411 -10.27 14.09 12.10
CA GLY A 411 -10.48 13.51 10.77
C GLY A 411 -9.58 12.29 10.48
N GLU A 412 -9.92 11.50 9.46
CA GLU A 412 -9.33 10.16 9.24
C GLU A 412 -8.06 10.15 8.35
N GLY A 413 -7.70 11.30 7.77
CA GLY A 413 -6.58 11.49 6.86
C GLY A 413 -6.94 12.31 5.61
N VAL A 414 -6.17 12.16 4.54
CA VAL A 414 -6.33 12.95 3.29
C VAL A 414 -6.46 12.03 2.07
N MET A 415 -7.37 12.36 1.16
CA MET A 415 -7.47 11.76 -0.17
C MET A 415 -6.73 12.62 -1.18
N LEU A 416 -6.05 12.00 -2.14
CA LEU A 416 -5.34 12.66 -3.24
C LEU A 416 -5.89 12.18 -4.59
N ARG A 417 -6.25 13.11 -5.48
CA ARG A 417 -6.70 12.82 -6.84
C ARG A 417 -5.78 13.45 -7.88
N GLN A 418 -5.39 12.64 -8.87
CA GLN A 418 -4.53 13.08 -9.97
C GLN A 418 -5.29 14.07 -10.86
N PRO A 419 -4.66 15.19 -11.27
CA PRO A 419 -5.27 16.14 -12.19
C PRO A 419 -5.60 15.51 -13.54
N GLY A 420 -6.70 15.92 -14.16
CA GLY A 420 -7.16 15.40 -15.44
C GLY A 420 -7.57 13.92 -15.42
N SER A 421 -7.70 13.27 -14.25
CA SER A 421 -8.01 11.84 -14.19
C SER A 421 -9.49 11.53 -14.38
N GLU A 422 -9.78 10.61 -15.31
CA GLU A 422 -11.09 9.97 -15.50
C GLU A 422 -11.58 9.24 -14.23
N TYR A 423 -12.86 8.88 -14.20
CA TYR A 423 -13.43 8.02 -13.17
C TYR A 423 -13.11 6.55 -13.42
N GLU A 424 -12.37 5.93 -12.51
CA GLU A 424 -12.11 4.51 -12.52
C GLU A 424 -12.86 3.81 -11.38
N GLY A 425 -13.91 3.05 -11.71
CA GLY A 425 -14.73 2.27 -10.75
C GLY A 425 -14.01 1.07 -10.09
N LYS A 426 -12.68 1.13 -9.98
CA LYS A 426 -11.77 0.10 -9.48
C LYS A 426 -10.64 0.76 -8.67
N ARG A 427 -9.74 -0.04 -8.10
CA ARG A 427 -8.54 0.53 -7.47
C ARG A 427 -7.61 1.10 -8.55
N SER A 428 -7.44 2.42 -8.57
CA SER A 428 -6.50 3.11 -9.45
C SER A 428 -5.29 3.67 -8.70
N SER A 429 -4.25 4.04 -9.45
CA SER A 429 -3.15 4.91 -9.03
C SER A 429 -3.49 6.40 -9.09
N SER A 430 -4.56 6.80 -9.80
CA SER A 430 -5.00 8.19 -9.89
C SER A 430 -5.71 8.69 -8.63
N LEU A 431 -6.15 7.79 -7.74
CA LEU A 431 -6.77 8.10 -6.45
C LEU A 431 -5.97 7.42 -5.32
N LEU A 432 -5.30 8.23 -4.51
CA LEU A 432 -4.47 7.78 -3.39
C LEU A 432 -5.10 8.19 -2.05
N LYS A 433 -4.75 7.47 -0.99
CA LYS A 433 -5.10 7.81 0.39
C LYS A 433 -3.83 8.00 1.22
N VAL A 434 -3.83 9.04 2.04
CA VAL A 434 -2.74 9.45 2.92
C VAL A 434 -3.29 9.40 4.34
N LYS A 435 -2.57 8.72 5.23
CA LYS A 435 -2.97 8.45 6.62
C LYS A 435 -1.71 8.32 7.45
N THR A 436 -1.75 8.80 8.69
CA THR A 436 -0.76 8.40 9.69
C THR A 436 -0.95 6.92 10.07
N PHE A 437 0.15 6.26 10.42
CA PHE A 437 0.18 4.90 10.94
C PHE A 437 1.17 4.85 12.09
N TYR A 438 0.80 4.11 13.13
CA TYR A 438 1.63 3.87 14.30
C TYR A 438 2.11 2.42 14.28
N ASP A 439 3.35 2.21 14.71
CA ASP A 439 3.93 0.89 14.93
C ASP A 439 4.08 0.66 16.44
N GLY A 440 3.69 -0.52 16.91
CA GLY A 440 3.81 -0.95 18.30
C GLY A 440 4.32 -2.38 18.40
N GLU A 441 4.64 -2.82 19.62
CA GLU A 441 5.16 -4.15 19.90
C GLU A 441 4.25 -4.90 20.86
N ALA A 442 3.99 -6.18 20.57
CA ALA A 442 3.14 -7.04 21.40
C ALA A 442 3.69 -8.46 21.47
N GLU A 443 3.46 -9.14 22.58
CA GLU A 443 3.82 -10.55 22.75
C GLU A 443 2.73 -11.44 22.16
N VAL A 444 3.10 -12.45 21.37
CA VAL A 444 2.15 -13.47 20.90
C VAL A 444 1.79 -14.41 22.05
N VAL A 445 0.53 -14.37 22.50
CA VAL A 445 0.00 -15.22 23.58
C VAL A 445 -0.84 -16.39 23.08
N GLY A 446 -1.10 -16.48 21.77
CA GLY A 446 -1.82 -17.60 21.17
C GLY A 446 -2.22 -17.35 19.72
N TYR A 447 -3.13 -18.19 19.22
CA TYR A 447 -3.61 -18.15 17.84
C TYR A 447 -5.13 -18.20 17.76
N GLU A 448 -5.68 -17.68 16.67
CA GLU A 448 -7.06 -17.94 16.25
C GLU A 448 -7.07 -18.88 15.04
N PRO A 449 -7.97 -19.87 14.98
CA PRO A 449 -8.08 -20.76 13.83
C PRO A 449 -8.57 -19.99 12.60
N GLY A 450 -7.91 -20.20 11.46
CA GLY A 450 -8.31 -19.57 10.21
C GLY A 450 -9.62 -20.13 9.66
N LYS A 451 -10.39 -19.27 9.00
CA LYS A 451 -11.65 -19.59 8.32
C LYS A 451 -11.49 -19.50 6.80
N GLY A 452 -12.40 -20.12 6.03
CA GLY A 452 -12.39 -20.11 4.56
C GLY A 452 -11.06 -20.60 3.98
N LYS A 453 -10.40 -19.80 3.14
CA LYS A 453 -9.08 -20.09 2.54
C LYS A 453 -7.93 -20.31 3.54
N HIS A 454 -8.15 -20.03 4.82
CA HIS A 454 -7.18 -20.25 5.90
C HIS A 454 -7.61 -21.36 6.88
N LYS A 455 -8.60 -22.20 6.52
CA LYS A 455 -8.99 -23.38 7.33
C LYS A 455 -7.78 -24.29 7.54
N GLY A 456 -7.57 -24.74 8.78
CA GLY A 456 -6.45 -25.61 9.17
C GLY A 456 -5.10 -24.91 9.38
N VAL A 457 -5.04 -23.58 9.31
CA VAL A 457 -3.83 -22.78 9.60
C VAL A 457 -4.17 -21.58 10.49
N ALA A 458 -3.18 -20.82 10.95
CA ALA A 458 -3.41 -19.64 11.79
C ALA A 458 -4.17 -18.52 11.02
N GLY A 459 -5.32 -18.12 11.56
CA GLY A 459 -6.15 -17.02 11.08
C GLY A 459 -5.67 -15.66 11.59
N ALA A 460 -5.35 -15.59 12.87
CA ALA A 460 -4.74 -14.42 13.51
C ALA A 460 -3.78 -14.84 14.63
N LEU A 461 -2.87 -13.95 15.00
CA LEU A 461 -2.12 -14.04 16.25
C LEU A 461 -2.95 -13.36 17.35
N LYS A 462 -3.10 -14.00 18.51
CA LYS A 462 -3.56 -13.33 19.72
C LYS A 462 -2.36 -12.68 20.36
N CYS A 463 -2.42 -11.37 20.53
CA CYS A 463 -1.31 -10.53 20.99
C CYS A 463 -1.65 -9.84 22.31
N LEU A 464 -0.62 -9.61 23.14
CA LEU A 464 -0.68 -8.92 24.42
C LEU A 464 0.23 -7.67 24.38
N MET A 465 -0.37 -6.51 24.63
CA MET A 465 0.32 -5.22 24.76
C MET A 465 1.06 -5.11 26.09
N ALA A 466 1.99 -4.16 26.23
CA ALA A 466 2.70 -3.91 27.48
C ALA A 466 1.76 -3.42 28.60
N SER A 467 0.70 -2.68 28.24
CA SER A 467 -0.45 -2.32 29.10
C SER A 467 -1.34 -3.51 29.52
N GLY A 468 -1.05 -4.73 29.08
CA GLY A 468 -1.85 -5.92 29.39
C GLY A 468 -3.11 -6.10 28.53
N LYS A 469 -3.37 -5.19 27.59
CA LYS A 469 -4.51 -5.27 26.66
C LYS A 469 -4.30 -6.37 25.62
N LYS A 470 -5.36 -7.12 25.31
CA LYS A 470 -5.33 -8.26 24.37
C LYS A 470 -6.05 -7.92 23.07
N PHE A 471 -5.48 -8.33 21.94
CA PHE A 471 -6.04 -8.05 20.61
C PHE A 471 -5.58 -9.08 19.58
N SER A 472 -6.23 -9.12 18.41
CA SER A 472 -5.95 -10.13 17.38
C SER A 472 -5.41 -9.51 16.08
N VAL A 473 -4.27 -10.01 15.62
CA VAL A 473 -3.59 -9.55 14.40
C VAL A 473 -3.82 -10.56 13.27
N GLY A 474 -4.88 -10.32 12.49
CA GLY A 474 -5.28 -11.18 11.36
C GLY A 474 -4.65 -10.83 10.01
N SER A 475 -4.14 -9.61 9.84
CA SER A 475 -3.59 -9.08 8.59
C SER A 475 -2.05 -9.06 8.58
N GLY A 476 -1.43 -8.99 7.41
CA GLY A 476 0.04 -8.91 7.26
C GLY A 476 0.78 -10.25 7.24
N LEU A 477 0.21 -11.30 7.81
CA LEU A 477 0.78 -12.66 7.78
C LEU A 477 0.77 -13.25 6.36
N THR A 478 1.94 -13.67 5.88
CA THR A 478 2.07 -14.49 4.66
C THR A 478 1.55 -15.91 4.88
N ASP A 479 1.18 -16.62 3.80
CA ASP A 479 0.70 -18.02 3.91
C ASP A 479 1.75 -18.97 4.52
N LYS A 480 3.04 -18.65 4.41
CA LYS A 480 4.12 -19.38 5.11
C LYS A 480 4.04 -19.16 6.62
N GLN A 481 3.86 -17.91 7.07
CA GLN A 481 3.65 -17.58 8.48
C GLN A 481 2.31 -18.10 9.01
N ARG A 482 1.29 -18.30 8.18
CA ARG A 482 0.03 -18.93 8.65
C ARG A 482 0.21 -20.42 8.96
N ARG A 483 1.02 -21.13 8.16
CA ARG A 483 1.39 -22.54 8.39
C ARG A 483 2.39 -22.71 9.54
N ALA A 484 3.28 -21.74 9.74
CA ALA A 484 4.26 -21.70 10.82
C ALA A 484 4.25 -20.30 11.47
N PRO A 485 3.30 -20.04 12.38
CA PRO A 485 3.16 -18.72 13.00
C PRO A 485 4.34 -18.38 13.93
N PRO A 486 4.60 -17.08 14.18
CA PRO A 486 5.46 -16.66 15.27
C PRO A 486 5.06 -17.39 16.56
N LYS A 487 6.04 -17.92 17.29
CA LYS A 487 5.78 -18.79 18.46
C LYS A 487 5.12 -17.98 19.57
N VAL A 488 4.34 -18.64 20.42
CA VAL A 488 3.92 -18.05 21.70
C VAL A 488 5.16 -17.59 22.49
N GLY A 489 5.10 -16.40 23.10
CA GLY A 489 6.23 -15.70 23.72
C GLY A 489 7.10 -14.88 22.75
N THR A 490 6.82 -14.86 21.45
CA THR A 490 7.56 -14.03 20.48
C THR A 490 7.04 -12.59 20.50
N ILE A 491 7.93 -11.60 20.58
CA ILE A 491 7.56 -10.20 20.38
C ILE A 491 7.42 -9.91 18.88
N VAL A 492 6.31 -9.30 18.49
CA VAL A 492 6.00 -8.94 17.10
C VAL A 492 5.70 -7.45 16.98
N THR A 493 6.23 -6.84 15.92
CA THR A 493 5.88 -5.47 15.53
C THR A 493 4.59 -5.51 14.72
N TYR A 494 3.61 -4.68 15.09
CA TYR A 494 2.35 -4.51 14.39
C TYR A 494 2.15 -3.04 14.03
N ARG A 495 1.50 -2.79 12.89
CA ARG A 495 1.12 -1.47 12.38
C ARG A 495 -0.38 -1.27 12.49
N PHE A 496 -0.83 -0.10 12.93
CA PHE A 496 -2.24 0.26 13.06
C PHE A 496 -2.43 1.75 12.74
N GLN A 497 -3.68 2.23 12.77
CA GLN A 497 -4.03 3.63 12.42
C GLN A 497 -4.41 4.48 13.64
N GLU A 498 -5.14 3.89 14.58
CA GLU A 498 -5.70 4.54 15.77
C GLU A 498 -6.00 3.46 16.83
N LEU A 499 -6.21 3.88 18.08
CA LEU A 499 -6.71 3.00 19.14
C LEU A 499 -8.24 3.10 19.24
N THR A 500 -8.92 2.09 19.77
CA THR A 500 -10.33 2.17 20.20
C THR A 500 -10.47 2.97 21.51
N ARG A 501 -11.70 3.29 21.95
CA ARG A 501 -11.99 3.79 23.32
C ARG A 501 -11.31 2.94 24.40
N ASP A 502 -11.34 1.62 24.25
CA ASP A 502 -10.68 0.67 25.16
C ASP A 502 -9.14 0.67 25.04
N GLY A 503 -8.57 1.54 24.22
CA GLY A 503 -7.13 1.68 23.93
C GLY A 503 -6.53 0.47 23.22
N VAL A 504 -7.29 -0.17 22.31
CA VAL A 504 -6.85 -1.35 21.55
C VAL A 504 -6.62 -0.98 20.08
N PRO A 505 -5.56 -1.44 19.39
CA PRO A 505 -5.27 -1.10 17.99
C PRO A 505 -6.42 -1.40 17.01
N ARG A 506 -6.91 -0.39 16.27
CA ARG A 506 -7.87 -0.54 15.15
C ARG A 506 -7.10 -0.85 13.86
N PHE A 507 -7.59 -1.86 13.13
CA PHE A 507 -6.99 -2.39 11.88
C PHE A 507 -5.50 -2.85 11.98
N PRO A 508 -5.12 -3.63 13.00
CA PRO A 508 -3.73 -4.04 13.20
C PRO A 508 -3.26 -4.99 12.09
N THR A 509 -2.04 -4.76 11.63
CA THR A 509 -1.37 -5.51 10.56
C THR A 509 0.01 -5.94 11.04
N PHE A 510 0.30 -7.24 10.97
CA PHE A 510 1.62 -7.78 11.30
C PHE A 510 2.69 -7.19 10.37
N VAL A 511 3.78 -6.66 10.95
CA VAL A 511 4.94 -6.12 10.21
C VAL A 511 6.08 -7.13 10.22
N GLY A 512 6.44 -7.65 11.40
CA GLY A 512 7.59 -8.52 11.57
C GLY A 512 7.72 -9.10 12.97
N ILE A 513 8.70 -9.98 13.15
CA ILE A 513 9.17 -10.41 14.47
C ILE A 513 10.22 -9.40 14.94
N ALA A 514 10.08 -8.88 16.15
CA ALA A 514 11.05 -7.99 16.77
C ALA A 514 12.17 -8.84 17.40
N ILE A 515 13.14 -9.26 16.58
CA ILE A 515 14.22 -10.18 16.99
C ILE A 515 15.19 -9.58 18.02
N ASP A 516 15.12 -8.28 18.23
CA ASP A 516 15.93 -7.46 19.13
C ASP A 516 15.21 -7.13 20.46
N LYS A 517 13.99 -7.65 20.67
CA LYS A 517 13.13 -7.30 21.81
C LYS A 517 12.71 -8.52 22.63
N ASP A 518 13.01 -8.48 23.92
CA ASP A 518 12.60 -9.48 24.91
C ASP A 518 11.25 -9.17 25.59
N LYS A 519 10.71 -7.96 25.38
CA LYS A 519 9.46 -7.47 25.98
C LYS A 519 8.69 -6.60 24.98
N PRO A 520 7.35 -6.55 25.03
CA PRO A 520 6.57 -5.60 24.25
C PRO A 520 6.77 -4.17 24.76
N SER A 521 6.55 -3.19 23.88
CA SER A 521 6.47 -1.78 24.22
C SER A 521 5.26 -1.15 23.55
N ASP A 522 4.48 -0.39 24.31
CA ASP A 522 3.28 0.24 23.80
C ASP A 522 3.58 1.45 22.92
N PRO A 523 2.81 1.64 21.84
CA PRO A 523 2.98 2.75 20.91
C PRO A 523 2.58 4.07 21.56
N SER A 524 3.36 5.13 21.34
CA SER A 524 2.95 6.49 21.67
C SER A 524 2.01 6.99 20.57
N VAL A 525 0.74 7.21 20.94
CA VAL A 525 -0.35 7.63 20.06
C VAL A 525 -0.96 8.90 20.66
N PRO A 526 -1.13 10.00 19.89
CA PRO A 526 -1.83 11.19 20.35
C PRO A 526 -3.30 10.92 20.71
N ASP A 527 -3.88 11.67 21.66
CA ASP A 527 -5.23 11.41 22.19
C ASP A 527 -6.35 11.51 21.13
N ASN A 528 -6.18 12.38 20.12
CA ASN A 528 -7.07 12.50 18.96
C ASN A 528 -7.06 11.27 18.03
N HIS A 529 -6.09 10.36 18.19
CA HIS A 529 -6.06 9.04 17.55
C HIS A 529 -6.53 7.92 18.49
N ILE A 530 -7.29 8.26 19.54
CA ILE A 530 -8.09 7.33 20.33
C ILE A 530 -9.56 7.52 19.92
N ALA A 531 -10.10 6.54 19.20
CA ALA A 531 -11.42 6.63 18.59
C ALA A 531 -12.51 6.89 19.63
N GLY A 532 -13.26 7.98 19.44
CA GLY A 532 -14.36 8.36 20.33
C GLY A 532 -13.92 9.04 21.63
N ASN A 533 -12.70 9.61 21.66
CA ASN A 533 -12.16 10.50 22.69
C ASN A 533 -12.15 11.98 22.23
N ASN A 534 -12.93 12.31 21.18
CA ASN A 534 -13.25 13.68 20.83
C ASN A 534 -14.28 14.16 21.86
N ASP A 535 -13.90 15.10 22.73
CA ASP A 535 -14.80 15.75 23.68
C ASP A 535 -15.99 16.42 22.94
N ASP A 536 -17.15 16.48 23.62
CA ASP A 536 -18.45 16.96 23.11
C ASP A 536 -18.47 18.42 22.63
#